data_AF-B4FXM7-F1
#
_entry.id   AF-B4FXM7-F1
#
_cell.length_a   1.000
_cell.length_b   1.000
_cell.length_c   1.000
_cell.angle_alpha   90.00
_cell.angle_beta   90.00
_cell.angle_gamma   90.00
#
_symmetry.space_group_name_H-M   'P 1'
#
loop_
_entity.id
_entity.type
_entity.pdbx_description
1 polymer ?
#
loop_
_entity_poly.entity_id
_entity_poly.type
_entity_poly.pdbx_seq_one_letter_code
_entity_poly.pdbx_strand_id
1 'polypeptide(L)'
;MLLDWLSMLQLVPEAEQFVQKIKNLGEEPIEVHVFLADMYAKSSQEDKARRSLKILEEKKKLLKSDQFERVIRGLVDGGFSEEANKFYKMMKSCGFEPSKTIEVAVKALRIRGGSHRTGR
;
A
#
# COMPACT_ATOMS: atom_id res chain seq x y z
N MET A 1 -15.19 -6.91 -1.66
CA MET A 1 -15.07 -8.18 -2.43
C MET A 1 -14.17 -9.16 -1.69
N LEU A 2 -14.15 -10.45 -2.06
CA LEU A 2 -13.40 -11.52 -1.38
C LEU A 2 -11.94 -11.16 -1.04
N LEU A 3 -11.23 -10.48 -1.96
CA LEU A 3 -9.88 -9.97 -1.71
C LEU A 3 -9.84 -9.13 -0.44
N ASP A 4 -10.71 -8.12 -0.27
CA ASP A 4 -10.73 -7.25 0.90
C ASP A 4 -10.71 -8.01 2.23
N TRP A 5 -11.49 -9.10 2.31
CA TRP A 5 -11.54 -9.98 3.48
C TRP A 5 -10.20 -10.70 3.71
N LEU A 6 -9.57 -11.21 2.65
CA LEU A 6 -8.27 -11.88 2.75
C LEU A 6 -7.16 -10.92 3.23
N SER A 7 -7.16 -9.65 2.81
CA SER A 7 -6.25 -8.65 3.41
C SER A 7 -6.60 -8.37 4.86
N MET A 8 -7.88 -8.21 5.20
CA MET A 8 -8.26 -7.97 6.60
C MET A 8 -7.83 -9.11 7.53
N LEU A 9 -7.92 -10.37 7.07
CA LEU A 9 -7.50 -11.55 7.83
C LEU A 9 -6.03 -11.95 7.64
N GLN A 10 -5.27 -11.22 6.81
CA GLN A 10 -3.86 -11.54 6.49
C GLN A 10 -3.68 -12.98 5.95
N LEU A 11 -4.66 -13.49 5.21
CA LEU A 11 -4.64 -14.82 4.58
C LEU A 11 -3.87 -14.75 3.25
N VAL A 12 -2.55 -14.60 3.38
CA VAL A 12 -1.64 -14.37 2.24
C VAL A 12 -1.64 -15.55 1.26
N PRO A 13 -1.52 -16.82 1.68
CA PRO A 13 -1.48 -17.94 0.73
C PRO A 13 -2.77 -18.03 -0.11
N GLU A 14 -3.92 -17.85 0.52
CA GLU A 14 -5.23 -17.89 -0.12
C GLU A 14 -5.40 -16.73 -1.11
N ALA A 15 -4.93 -15.54 -0.73
CA ALA A 15 -4.89 -14.39 -1.60
C ALA A 15 -4.00 -14.62 -2.83
N GLU A 16 -2.79 -15.15 -2.65
CA GLU A 16 -1.87 -15.46 -3.76
C GLU A 16 -2.48 -16.50 -4.72
N GLN A 17 -3.12 -17.55 -4.18
CA GLN A 17 -3.84 -18.53 -5.01
C GLN A 17 -4.98 -17.89 -5.81
N PHE A 18 -5.75 -16.99 -5.19
CA PHE A 18 -6.83 -16.29 -5.86
C PHE A 18 -6.31 -15.34 -6.95
N VAL A 19 -5.25 -14.60 -6.66
CA VAL A 19 -4.57 -13.74 -7.65
C VAL A 19 -4.03 -14.57 -8.82
N GLN A 20 -3.45 -15.74 -8.57
CA GLN A 20 -2.97 -16.61 -9.64
C GLN A 20 -4.11 -17.06 -10.56
N LYS A 21 -5.30 -17.31 -10.02
CA LYS A 21 -6.50 -17.61 -10.83
C LYS A 21 -6.91 -16.41 -11.69
N ILE A 22 -6.88 -15.18 -11.16
CA ILE A 22 -7.17 -13.96 -11.94
C ILE A 22 -6.16 -13.79 -13.08
N LYS A 23 -4.86 -13.97 -12.81
CA LYS A 23 -3.80 -13.88 -13.82
C LYS A 23 -4.00 -14.85 -14.97
N ASN A 24 -4.52 -16.05 -14.70
CA ASN A 24 -4.78 -17.03 -15.73
C ASN A 24 -5.96 -16.64 -16.66
N LEU A 25 -6.77 -15.64 -16.27
CA LEU A 25 -7.90 -15.15 -17.07
C LEU A 25 -7.53 -13.98 -18.00
N GLY A 26 -6.31 -13.43 -17.91
CA GLY A 26 -5.85 -12.34 -18.78
C GLY A 26 -4.94 -11.34 -18.08
N GLU A 27 -5.04 -10.07 -18.48
CA GLU A 27 -4.25 -9.00 -17.86
C GLU A 27 -4.67 -8.77 -16.40
N GLU A 28 -3.69 -8.67 -15.52
CA GLU A 28 -3.91 -8.44 -14.10
C GLU A 28 -4.43 -7.00 -13.86
N PRO A 29 -5.65 -6.84 -13.28
CA PRO A 29 -6.18 -5.53 -12.94
C PRO A 29 -5.29 -4.80 -11.92
N ILE A 30 -5.22 -3.47 -12.01
CA ILE A 30 -4.40 -2.66 -11.09
C ILE A 30 -4.84 -2.84 -9.63
N GLU A 31 -6.12 -3.11 -9.40
CA GLU A 31 -6.73 -3.37 -8.09
C GLU A 31 -6.08 -4.57 -7.39
N VAL A 32 -5.59 -5.56 -8.15
CA VAL A 32 -4.89 -6.71 -7.58
C VAL A 32 -3.57 -6.28 -6.94
N HIS A 33 -2.81 -5.41 -7.61
CA HIS A 33 -1.55 -4.91 -7.04
C HIS A 33 -1.78 -3.98 -5.85
N VAL A 34 -2.87 -3.20 -5.85
CA VAL A 34 -3.25 -2.37 -4.68
C VAL A 34 -3.53 -3.26 -3.48
N PHE A 35 -4.28 -4.32 -3.70
CA PHE A 35 -4.60 -5.31 -2.69
C PHE A 35 -3.34 -6.00 -2.15
N LEU A 36 -2.47 -6.50 -3.05
CA LEU A 36 -1.23 -7.17 -2.68
C LEU A 36 -0.29 -6.24 -1.91
N ALA A 37 -0.14 -4.98 -2.33
CA ALA A 37 0.69 -4.02 -1.63
C ALA A 37 0.20 -3.77 -0.19
N ASP A 38 -1.10 -3.55 0.01
CA ASP A 38 -1.73 -3.38 1.33
C ASP A 38 -1.50 -4.62 2.23
N MET A 39 -1.76 -5.80 1.69
CA MET A 39 -1.65 -7.06 2.43
C MET A 39 -0.19 -7.41 2.77
N TYR A 40 0.74 -7.31 1.81
CA TYR A 40 2.14 -7.61 2.06
C TYR A 40 2.78 -6.60 3.02
N ALA A 41 2.38 -5.33 2.96
CA ALA A 41 2.83 -4.34 3.92
C ALA A 41 2.36 -4.70 5.34
N LYS A 42 1.07 -4.98 5.54
CA LYS A 42 0.54 -5.37 6.86
C LYS A 42 1.14 -6.66 7.42
N SER A 43 1.53 -7.60 6.56
CA SER A 43 2.20 -8.84 6.94
C SER A 43 3.73 -8.73 6.97
N SER A 44 4.29 -7.52 6.87
CA SER A 44 5.74 -7.26 6.87
C SER A 44 6.55 -8.07 5.84
N GLN A 45 5.92 -8.47 4.73
CA GLN A 45 6.58 -9.14 3.62
C GLN A 45 7.24 -8.12 2.69
N GLU A 46 8.34 -7.55 3.14
CA GLU A 46 9.01 -6.40 2.52
C GLU A 46 9.28 -6.57 1.02
N ASP A 47 9.94 -7.65 0.61
CA ASP A 47 10.28 -7.86 -0.81
C ASP A 47 9.04 -7.90 -1.70
N LYS A 48 7.96 -8.55 -1.24
CA LYS A 48 6.71 -8.67 -2.01
C LYS A 48 5.93 -7.35 -2.02
N ALA A 49 5.93 -6.63 -0.90
CA ALA A 49 5.36 -5.29 -0.81
C ALA A 49 6.06 -4.36 -1.81
N ARG A 50 7.39 -4.27 -1.76
CA ARG A 50 8.20 -3.41 -2.66
C ARG A 50 7.98 -3.71 -4.14
N ARG A 51 7.88 -4.99 -4.52
CA ARG A 51 7.55 -5.38 -5.92
C ARG A 51 6.18 -4.86 -6.34
N SER A 52 5.16 -5.04 -5.50
CA SER A 52 3.80 -4.56 -5.78
C SER A 52 3.76 -3.03 -5.87
N LEU A 53 4.42 -2.33 -4.94
CA LEU A 53 4.52 -0.87 -4.94
C LEU A 53 5.17 -0.33 -6.21
N LYS A 54 6.24 -0.97 -6.71
CA LYS A 54 6.89 -0.54 -7.96
C LYS A 54 5.93 -0.55 -9.15
N ILE A 55 5.10 -1.58 -9.27
CA ILE A 55 4.08 -1.67 -10.33
C ILE A 55 3.05 -0.55 -10.18
N LEU A 56 2.60 -0.27 -8.95
CA LEU A 56 1.66 0.81 -8.66
C LEU A 56 2.24 2.20 -8.95
N GLU A 57 3.54 2.41 -8.73
CA GLU A 57 4.23 3.65 -9.05
C GLU A 57 4.32 3.89 -10.56
N GLU A 58 4.66 2.85 -11.32
CA GLU A 58 4.70 2.89 -12.79
C GLU A 58 3.31 3.18 -13.37
N LYS A 59 2.28 2.59 -12.78
CA LYS A 59 0.87 2.74 -13.19
C LYS A 59 0.10 3.80 -12.40
N LYS A 60 0.77 4.73 -11.72
CA LYS A 60 0.14 5.70 -10.79
C LYS A 60 -1.03 6.50 -11.35
N LYS A 61 -1.05 6.74 -12.68
CA LYS A 61 -2.15 7.46 -13.37
C LYS A 61 -3.46 6.66 -13.42
N LEU A 62 -3.40 5.34 -13.24
CA LEU A 62 -4.57 4.46 -13.22
C LEU A 62 -5.18 4.31 -11.82
N LEU A 63 -4.46 4.78 -10.79
CA LEU A 63 -4.92 4.68 -9.41
C LEU A 63 -5.99 5.73 -9.12
N LYS A 64 -7.00 5.29 -8.36
CA LYS A 64 -8.06 6.14 -7.81
C LYS A 64 -7.71 6.57 -6.39
N SER A 65 -8.39 7.60 -5.90
CA SER A 65 -8.16 8.15 -4.56
C SER A 65 -8.25 7.10 -3.45
N ASP A 66 -9.29 6.27 -3.46
CA ASP A 66 -9.53 5.20 -2.49
C ASP A 66 -8.43 4.12 -2.50
N GLN A 67 -7.88 3.85 -3.69
CA GLN A 67 -6.77 2.90 -3.86
C GLN A 67 -5.47 3.46 -3.29
N PHE A 68 -5.19 4.75 -3.48
CA PHE A 68 -4.07 5.42 -2.79
C PHE A 68 -4.21 5.33 -1.27
N GLU A 69 -5.38 5.68 -0.73
CA GLU A 69 -5.60 5.64 0.72
C GLU A 69 -5.42 4.24 1.29
N ARG A 70 -5.89 3.22 0.57
CA ARG A 70 -5.71 1.83 0.97
C ARG A 70 -4.24 1.45 1.08
N VAL A 71 -3.44 1.73 0.05
CA VAL A 71 -2.01 1.42 0.05
C VAL A 71 -1.30 2.18 1.18
N ILE A 72 -1.57 3.48 1.33
CA ILE A 72 -0.94 4.29 2.38
C ILE A 72 -1.26 3.73 3.77
N ARG A 73 -2.52 3.34 4.03
CA ARG A 73 -2.92 2.72 5.30
C ARG A 73 -2.17 1.41 5.54
N GLY A 74 -2.11 0.52 4.54
CA GLY A 74 -1.36 -0.73 4.67
C GLY A 74 0.13 -0.51 4.97
N LEU A 75 0.74 0.50 4.35
CA LEU A 75 2.14 0.87 4.60
C LEU A 75 2.35 1.46 6.01
N VAL A 76 1.42 2.29 6.48
CA VAL A 76 1.44 2.81 7.86
C VAL A 76 1.34 1.66 8.86
N ASP A 77 0.36 0.76 8.67
CA ASP A 77 0.12 -0.38 9.55
C ASP A 77 1.31 -1.34 9.58
N GLY A 78 1.98 -1.53 8.43
CA GLY A 78 3.19 -2.34 8.28
C GLY A 78 4.50 -1.66 8.68
N GLY A 79 4.48 -0.38 9.08
CA GLY A 79 5.68 0.37 9.46
C GLY A 79 6.57 0.85 8.31
N PHE A 80 6.13 0.72 7.05
CA PHE A 80 6.82 1.16 5.83
C PHE A 80 6.74 2.69 5.65
N SER A 81 7.41 3.41 6.54
CA SER A 81 7.20 4.84 6.73
C SER A 81 7.64 5.69 5.52
N GLU A 82 8.73 5.28 4.86
CA GLU A 82 9.26 5.99 3.69
C GLU A 82 8.33 5.85 2.49
N GLU A 83 7.87 4.61 2.23
CA GLU A 83 6.93 4.27 1.17
C GLU A 83 5.57 4.92 1.42
N ALA A 84 5.08 4.93 2.65
CA ALA A 84 3.82 5.60 3.01
C ALA A 84 3.87 7.10 2.67
N ASN A 85 4.97 7.78 3.02
CA ASN A 85 5.16 9.20 2.69
C ASN A 85 5.35 9.43 1.18
N LYS A 86 5.99 8.49 0.47
CA LYS A 86 6.12 8.54 -0.99
C LYS A 86 4.76 8.44 -1.68
N PHE A 87 3.93 7.47 -1.29
CA PHE A 87 2.58 7.30 -1.84
C PHE A 87 1.65 8.46 -1.47
N TYR A 88 1.77 9.02 -0.26
CA TYR A 88 1.05 10.23 0.15
C TYR A 88 1.36 11.43 -0.76
N LYS A 89 2.64 11.67 -1.04
CA LYS A 89 3.06 12.73 -1.99
C LYS A 89 2.58 12.43 -3.42
N MET A 90 2.63 11.17 -3.82
CA MET A 90 2.19 10.73 -5.14
C MET A 90 0.68 10.97 -5.34
N MET A 91 -0.14 10.61 -4.35
CA MET A 91 -1.59 10.89 -4.33
C MET A 91 -1.87 12.38 -4.58
N LYS A 92 -1.19 13.27 -3.84
CA LYS A 92 -1.30 14.72 -4.04
C LYS A 92 -0.85 15.17 -5.44
N SER A 93 0.24 14.61 -5.96
CA SER A 93 0.73 14.94 -7.30
C SER A 93 -0.21 14.49 -8.43
N CYS A 94 -1.05 13.49 -8.16
CA CYS A 94 -2.10 13.03 -9.06
C CYS A 94 -3.39 13.86 -8.95
N GLY A 95 -3.41 14.92 -8.12
CA GLY A 95 -4.56 15.80 -7.94
C GLY A 95 -5.59 15.29 -6.93
N PHE A 96 -5.27 14.24 -6.17
CA PHE A 96 -6.18 13.72 -5.14
C PHE A 96 -5.87 14.33 -3.77
N GLU A 97 -6.92 14.75 -3.07
CA GLU A 97 -6.82 15.23 -1.68
C GLU A 97 -6.89 14.05 -0.70
N PRO A 98 -5.88 13.86 0.18
CA PRO A 98 -5.92 12.81 1.17
C PRO A 98 -6.99 13.05 2.23
N SER A 99 -7.67 12.00 2.67
CA SER A 99 -8.55 12.09 3.83
C SER A 99 -7.80 12.51 5.09
N LYS A 100 -8.53 13.13 6.03
CA LYS A 100 -7.99 13.56 7.32
C LYS A 100 -7.30 12.41 8.07
N THR A 101 -7.83 11.19 7.96
CA THR A 101 -7.23 9.98 8.55
C THR A 101 -5.84 9.72 7.99
N ILE A 102 -5.70 9.75 6.66
CA ILE A 102 -4.40 9.55 5.99
C ILE A 102 -3.42 10.68 6.34
N GLU A 103 -3.88 11.93 6.40
CA GLU A 103 -3.01 13.04 6.81
C GLU A 103 -2.46 12.87 8.22
N VAL A 104 -3.31 12.51 9.18
CA VAL A 104 -2.90 12.30 10.57
C VAL A 104 -1.93 11.12 10.67
N ALA A 105 -2.25 10.00 10.01
CA ALA A 105 -1.43 8.79 10.00
C ALA A 105 0.00 9.07 9.49
N VAL A 106 0.13 9.72 8.32
CA VAL A 106 1.45 10.02 7.73
C VAL A 106 2.21 11.07 8.55
N LYS A 107 1.53 12.06 9.15
CA LYS A 107 2.17 13.03 10.06
C LYS A 107 2.75 12.35 11.31
N ALA A 108 2.04 11.37 11.89
CA ALA A 108 2.52 10.63 13.06
C ALA A 108 3.83 9.87 12.80
N LEU A 109 4.00 9.31 11.59
CA LEU A 109 5.25 8.64 11.19
C LEU A 109 6.47 9.58 11.26
N ARG A 110 6.29 10.86 10.91
CA ARG A 110 7.38 11.87 10.92
C ARG A 110 7.85 12.22 12.32
N ILE A 111 6.93 12.23 13.29
CA ILE A 111 7.25 12.47 14.70
C ILE A 111 8.08 11.29 15.23
N ARG A 112 7.68 10.06 14.89
CA ARG A 112 8.35 8.83 15.33
C ARG A 112 9.74 8.66 14.68
N GLY A 113 9.89 8.98 13.40
CA GLY A 113 11.16 8.92 12.68
C GLY A 113 12.17 10.02 13.07
N GLY A 114 11.71 11.13 13.65
CA GLY A 114 12.57 12.20 14.17
C GLY A 114 13.33 11.84 15.44
N SER A 115 12.93 10.77 16.14
CA SER A 115 13.52 10.36 17.42
C SER A 115 14.69 9.37 17.30
N HIS A 116 15.13 9.03 16.07
CA HIS A 116 16.26 8.12 15.79
C HIS A 116 17.46 8.80 15.10
N ARG A 117 17.58 10.13 15.21
CA ARG A 117 18.79 10.87 14.81
C ARG A 117 19.35 11.74 15.93
N THR A 118 19.59 11.14 17.09
CA THR A 118 20.46 11.71 18.13
C THR A 118 21.26 10.60 18.81
N GLY A 119 22.56 10.56 18.51
CA GLY A 119 23.57 9.63 19.03
C GLY A 119 24.68 9.55 17.99
N ARG A 120 25.52 10.59 17.92
CA ARG A 120 26.90 10.62 18.43
C ARG A 120 27.80 9.62 17.71
#